data_AF-A8J9T5-F1
#
_entry.id   AF-A8J9T5-F1
#
_cell.length_a   1.000
_cell.length_b   1.000
_cell.length_c   1.000
_cell.angle_alpha   90.00
_cell.angle_beta   90.00
_cell.angle_gamma   90.00
#
_symmetry.space_group_name_H-M   'P 1'
#
loop_
_entity.id
_entity.type
_entity.pdbx_description
1 polymer ?
#
loop_
_entity_poly.entity_id
_entity_poly.type
_entity_poly.pdbx_seq_one_letter_code
_entity_poly.pdbx_strand_id
1 'polypeptide(L)'
;MAIKMNLASSKVGAKASAKSVRGARLVARVAQPMSPSSAATAAADASMLARAGLPPTTTPYDDYKFAPIREAEVNRAMTRRYFKDMDEFAESDVVIVGAGSAGLACAFELGRIAPHLKVALMEQSVAPGGGAWLGGQLFSAMVVRKPAHEMLDALQVPYEDEGHYVVVRHAALLTSTLMSHVLKNPNVKLFNATAVEDLIVKPDPALGPGGRRVAGVVTNWSLVAQAHGTQSCMDPNVIEAGVVVSACGHDGPFGATGVKRLARLGMVPGGEVPGMGALDMEAAEGSIVNNTREVVPGMVLTGMELAEVDGSPRMGPTFGAMIVSGMRAAHMAVAALERRRALSAAAAEGAAAEAQA
;
A
#
# COMPACT_ATOMS: atom_id res chain seq x y z
N MET A 1 25.24 8.85 20.73
CA MET A 1 25.92 10.09 20.28
C MET A 1 25.24 10.56 19.00
N ALA A 2 24.92 11.85 18.84
CA ALA A 2 24.08 12.31 17.72
C ALA A 2 24.20 13.83 17.44
N ILE A 3 23.85 14.25 16.21
CA ILE A 3 23.34 15.61 15.84
C ILE A 3 24.45 16.71 15.84
N LYS A 4 24.48 17.82 15.04
CA LYS A 4 23.47 18.64 14.29
C LYS A 4 24.10 19.43 13.11
N MET A 5 23.31 19.95 12.16
CA MET A 5 23.54 21.23 11.43
C MET A 5 22.28 21.72 10.65
N ASN A 6 22.25 22.98 10.14
CA ASN A 6 21.05 23.65 9.55
C ASN A 6 21.37 24.65 8.38
N LEU A 7 20.39 24.83 7.46
CA LEU A 7 19.99 25.92 6.50
C LEU A 7 20.91 27.18 6.26
N ALA A 8 21.11 27.80 5.07
CA ALA A 8 20.26 28.23 3.90
C ALA A 8 19.46 29.56 4.12
N SER A 9 19.21 30.53 3.21
CA SER A 9 19.36 30.75 1.72
C SER A 9 19.52 32.31 1.43
N SER A 10 19.23 33.11 0.35
CA SER A 10 18.61 32.97 -1.02
C SER A 10 18.71 34.23 -1.97
N LYS A 11 18.82 34.03 -3.30
CA LYS A 11 18.02 34.64 -4.44
C LYS A 11 18.21 36.09 -5.05
N VAL A 12 17.57 36.26 -6.24
CA VAL A 12 17.36 37.46 -7.14
C VAL A 12 18.54 37.84 -8.08
N GLY A 13 18.41 38.27 -9.36
CA GLY A 13 17.29 38.25 -10.34
C GLY A 13 17.18 39.48 -11.29
N ALA A 14 17.31 39.33 -12.63
CA ALA A 14 17.08 40.40 -13.65
C ALA A 14 16.86 39.88 -15.12
N LYS A 15 16.47 40.77 -16.07
CA LYS A 15 16.15 40.46 -17.50
C LYS A 15 17.02 41.26 -18.50
N ALA A 16 17.31 40.68 -19.68
CA ALA A 16 17.49 41.38 -20.99
C ALA A 16 17.57 40.36 -22.15
N SER A 17 17.44 40.80 -23.43
CA SER A 17 17.55 39.92 -24.61
C SER A 17 18.58 40.40 -25.63
N ALA A 18 19.31 39.49 -26.27
CA ALA A 18 20.16 39.80 -27.43
C ALA A 18 20.24 38.66 -28.47
N LYS A 19 20.09 39.07 -29.72
CA LYS A 19 20.26 38.42 -31.04
C LYS A 19 21.17 37.17 -31.13
N SER A 20 20.59 36.09 -31.69
CA SER A 20 21.12 35.29 -32.82
C SER A 20 22.60 34.84 -32.84
N VAL A 21 22.81 33.53 -32.65
CA VAL A 21 23.89 32.76 -33.32
C VAL A 21 23.30 31.47 -33.90
N ARG A 22 23.67 31.09 -35.13
CA ARG A 22 23.30 29.79 -35.74
C ARG A 22 24.16 28.67 -35.17
N GLY A 23 23.56 27.68 -34.51
CA GLY A 23 24.22 26.50 -33.93
C GLY A 23 23.58 25.18 -34.40
N ALA A 24 24.39 24.22 -34.79
CA ALA A 24 24.03 23.05 -35.59
C ALA A 24 23.06 22.00 -34.98
N ARG A 25 22.13 21.53 -35.83
CA ARG A 25 21.67 20.13 -36.08
C ARG A 25 21.08 19.26 -34.93
N LEU A 26 20.25 18.31 -35.39
CA LEU A 26 19.59 17.21 -34.65
C LEU A 26 18.51 17.67 -33.63
N VAL A 27 17.38 16.98 -33.45
CA VAL A 27 16.86 15.74 -34.09
C VAL A 27 15.49 16.02 -34.72
N ALA A 28 15.28 15.60 -35.97
CA ALA A 28 14.00 15.75 -36.67
C ALA A 28 13.57 14.45 -37.38
N ARG A 29 13.38 13.38 -36.58
CA ARG A 29 12.49 12.27 -36.93
C ARG A 29 11.29 12.30 -35.98
N VAL A 30 10.41 13.28 -36.21
CA VAL A 30 9.00 13.11 -35.80
C VAL A 30 8.50 11.92 -36.60
N ALA A 31 8.02 10.88 -35.91
CA ALA A 31 7.38 9.76 -36.59
C ALA A 31 6.10 10.28 -37.25
N GLN A 32 6.13 10.46 -38.57
CA GLN A 32 4.88 10.62 -39.31
C GLN A 32 4.07 9.33 -39.12
N PRO A 33 2.76 9.43 -38.83
CA PRO A 33 1.91 8.23 -38.86
C PRO A 33 2.04 7.62 -40.25
N MET A 34 2.24 6.31 -40.32
CA MET A 34 2.36 5.64 -41.61
C MET A 34 1.10 5.93 -42.44
N SER A 35 1.29 6.54 -43.60
CA SER A 35 0.22 6.62 -44.60
C SER A 35 -0.22 5.20 -44.96
N PRO A 36 -1.48 4.99 -45.38
CA PRO A 36 -2.02 3.65 -45.65
C PRO A 36 -1.51 3.04 -46.97
N SER A 37 -0.22 3.16 -47.28
CA SER A 37 0.48 2.47 -48.37
C SER A 37 0.73 0.99 -48.02
N SER A 38 -0.33 0.30 -47.59
CA SER A 38 -0.30 -1.06 -47.02
C SER A 38 -1.50 -1.91 -47.45
N ALA A 39 -2.51 -1.36 -48.12
CA ALA A 39 -3.59 -2.15 -48.74
C ALA A 39 -3.06 -3.23 -49.72
N ALA A 40 -1.89 -2.99 -50.33
CA ALA A 40 -1.19 -3.95 -51.17
C ALA A 40 -0.40 -5.02 -50.39
N THR A 41 0.00 -4.78 -49.13
CA THR A 41 0.69 -5.77 -48.28
C THR A 41 -0.29 -6.61 -47.46
N ALA A 42 -1.44 -6.05 -47.06
CA ALA A 42 -2.53 -6.83 -46.47
C ALA A 42 -3.07 -7.93 -47.40
N ALA A 43 -2.95 -7.74 -48.72
CA ALA A 43 -3.25 -8.76 -49.73
C ALA A 43 -2.14 -9.82 -49.92
N ALA A 44 -0.92 -9.57 -49.45
CA ALA A 44 0.22 -10.49 -49.56
C ALA A 44 0.24 -11.52 -48.42
N ASP A 45 -0.16 -11.12 -47.21
CA ASP A 45 -0.37 -12.02 -46.05
C ASP A 45 -1.71 -12.77 -46.11
N ALA A 46 -2.22 -13.03 -47.33
CA ALA A 46 -3.25 -14.03 -47.59
C ALA A 46 -2.70 -15.43 -47.27
N SER A 47 -2.83 -15.80 -45.99
CA SER A 47 -2.27 -16.95 -45.26
C SER A 47 -2.04 -18.25 -46.06
N MET A 48 -1.07 -19.06 -45.58
CA MET A 48 -0.91 -20.46 -46.02
C MET A 48 -2.22 -21.25 -46.04
N LEU A 49 -3.20 -20.93 -45.20
CA LEU A 49 -4.55 -21.50 -45.23
C LEU A 49 -5.21 -21.38 -46.62
N ALA A 50 -5.13 -20.21 -47.26
CA ALA A 50 -5.65 -19.98 -48.60
C ALA A 50 -4.89 -20.79 -49.67
N ARG A 51 -3.58 -21.00 -49.50
CA ARG A 51 -2.78 -21.90 -50.37
C ARG A 51 -3.06 -23.38 -50.14
N ALA A 52 -3.57 -23.75 -48.96
CA ALA A 52 -4.02 -25.09 -48.62
C ALA A 52 -5.49 -25.37 -49.02
N GLY A 53 -6.19 -24.39 -49.62
CA GLY A 53 -7.60 -24.51 -49.98
C GLY A 53 -8.56 -24.52 -48.78
N LEU A 54 -8.07 -24.19 -47.58
CA LEU A 54 -8.89 -24.05 -46.39
C LEU A 54 -9.58 -22.67 -46.41
N PRO A 55 -10.86 -22.57 -46.01
CA PRO A 55 -11.50 -21.26 -45.85
C PRO A 55 -10.74 -20.44 -44.80
N PRO A 56 -10.69 -19.10 -44.93
CA PRO A 56 -10.13 -18.26 -43.89
C PRO A 56 -10.89 -18.49 -42.58
N THR A 57 -10.17 -18.68 -41.48
CA THR A 57 -10.77 -18.76 -40.13
C THR A 57 -11.42 -17.42 -39.82
N THR A 58 -12.75 -17.35 -40.00
CA THR A 58 -13.52 -16.18 -39.66
C THR A 58 -13.90 -16.21 -38.18
N THR A 59 -13.94 -15.04 -37.56
CA THR A 59 -14.22 -14.87 -36.13
C THR A 59 -15.21 -13.71 -35.91
N PRO A 60 -15.88 -13.64 -34.76
CA PRO A 60 -16.66 -12.46 -34.37
C PRO A 60 -15.84 -11.16 -34.24
N TYR A 61 -14.52 -11.20 -34.44
CA TYR A 61 -13.60 -10.09 -34.27
C TYR A 61 -12.99 -9.56 -35.59
N ASP A 62 -13.30 -10.16 -36.74
CA ASP A 62 -12.62 -9.85 -38.01
C ASP A 62 -12.80 -8.38 -38.44
N ASP A 63 -13.97 -7.81 -38.14
CA ASP A 63 -14.32 -6.40 -38.40
C ASP A 63 -14.23 -5.51 -37.13
N TYR A 64 -13.69 -6.04 -36.03
CA TYR A 64 -13.71 -5.39 -34.72
C TYR A 64 -12.91 -4.08 -34.70
N LYS A 65 -13.59 -2.99 -34.32
CA LYS A 65 -13.02 -1.64 -34.25
C LYS A 65 -13.41 -1.01 -32.92
N PHE A 66 -12.41 -0.50 -32.20
CA PHE A 66 -12.65 0.38 -31.05
C PHE A 66 -13.22 1.73 -31.51
N ALA A 67 -13.92 2.42 -30.60
CA ALA A 67 -14.31 3.81 -30.82
C ALA A 67 -13.09 4.74 -30.94
N PRO A 68 -13.16 5.84 -31.71
CA PRO A 68 -12.10 6.85 -31.76
C PRO A 68 -11.80 7.45 -30.37
N ILE A 69 -10.53 7.75 -30.11
CA ILE A 69 -10.06 8.32 -28.84
C ILE A 69 -8.84 9.22 -29.08
N ARG A 70 -8.54 10.12 -28.14
CA ARG A 70 -7.31 10.93 -28.14
C ARG A 70 -6.45 10.63 -26.91
N GLU A 71 -5.12 10.70 -27.05
CA GLU A 71 -4.16 10.46 -25.96
C GLU A 71 -4.37 11.44 -24.80
N ALA A 72 -4.75 12.69 -25.12
CA ALA A 72 -5.10 13.72 -24.16
C ALA A 72 -6.37 13.41 -23.36
N GLU A 73 -7.29 12.59 -23.87
CA GLU A 73 -8.48 12.14 -23.13
C GLU A 73 -8.10 11.05 -22.13
N VAL A 74 -7.24 10.10 -22.52
CA VAL A 74 -6.69 9.07 -21.62
C VAL A 74 -5.88 9.72 -20.49
N ASN A 75 -4.98 10.66 -20.81
CA ASN A 75 -4.21 11.40 -19.81
C ASN A 75 -5.14 12.15 -18.82
N ARG A 76 -6.16 12.85 -19.31
CA ARG A 76 -7.15 13.55 -18.45
C ARG A 76 -8.02 12.59 -17.64
N ALA A 77 -8.35 11.42 -18.17
CA ALA A 77 -9.16 10.42 -17.49
C ALA A 77 -8.42 9.79 -16.30
N MET A 78 -7.11 9.57 -16.42
CA MET A 78 -6.26 9.09 -15.33
C MET A 78 -5.96 10.20 -14.32
N THR A 79 -5.41 11.34 -14.77
CA THR A 79 -4.99 12.43 -13.88
C THR A 79 -6.14 13.01 -13.06
N ARG A 80 -7.31 13.27 -13.67
CA ARG A 80 -8.49 13.78 -12.92
C ARG A 80 -8.93 12.84 -11.80
N ARG A 81 -8.78 11.52 -11.97
CA ARG A 81 -9.08 10.53 -10.93
C ARG A 81 -7.99 10.51 -9.87
N TYR A 82 -6.73 10.32 -10.27
CA TYR A 82 -5.63 10.21 -9.31
C TYR A 82 -5.46 11.48 -8.45
N PHE A 83 -5.62 12.68 -9.02
CA PHE A 83 -5.59 13.93 -8.23
C PHE A 83 -6.84 14.14 -7.37
N LYS A 84 -8.02 13.62 -7.77
CA LYS A 84 -9.20 13.57 -6.88
C LYS A 84 -8.95 12.60 -5.72
N ASP A 85 -8.35 11.45 -5.98
CA ASP A 85 -7.99 10.48 -4.95
C ASP A 85 -6.96 11.09 -3.97
N MET A 86 -5.97 11.85 -4.46
CA MET A 86 -5.00 12.57 -3.61
C MET A 86 -5.66 13.66 -2.75
N ASP A 87 -6.59 14.42 -3.31
CA ASP A 87 -7.35 15.47 -2.61
C ASP A 87 -8.25 14.85 -1.53
N GLU A 88 -9.05 13.84 -1.90
CA GLU A 88 -9.97 13.18 -0.97
C GLU A 88 -9.24 12.41 0.15
N PHE A 89 -8.11 11.75 -0.11
CA PHE A 89 -7.40 10.94 0.88
C PHE A 89 -6.25 11.67 1.61
N ALA A 90 -5.98 12.94 1.32
CA ALA A 90 -5.00 13.77 2.05
C ALA A 90 -5.25 13.78 3.57
N GLU A 91 -6.52 13.72 3.97
CA GLU A 91 -6.96 13.43 5.35
C GLU A 91 -7.73 12.10 5.33
N SER A 92 -7.18 11.04 5.93
CA SER A 92 -7.78 9.71 5.98
C SER A 92 -8.16 9.29 7.41
N ASP A 93 -9.22 8.48 7.56
CA ASP A 93 -9.55 7.90 8.87
C ASP A 93 -8.52 6.84 9.27
N VAL A 94 -8.17 5.98 8.31
CA VAL A 94 -7.14 4.93 8.49
C VAL A 94 -6.17 4.96 7.32
N VAL A 95 -4.87 4.86 7.61
CA VAL A 95 -3.83 4.59 6.61
C VAL A 95 -3.21 3.23 6.90
N ILE A 96 -3.34 2.27 5.99
CA ILE A 96 -2.67 0.97 6.05
C ILE A 96 -1.37 1.06 5.25
N VAL A 97 -0.24 0.61 5.82
CA VAL A 97 1.08 0.64 5.20
C VAL A 97 1.55 -0.79 4.91
N GLY A 98 1.65 -1.14 3.63
CA GLY A 98 1.99 -2.47 3.13
C GLY A 98 0.73 -3.28 2.77
N ALA A 99 0.52 -3.53 1.48
CA ALA A 99 -0.56 -4.36 0.94
C ALA A 99 -0.18 -5.84 0.89
N GLY A 100 0.52 -6.35 1.91
CA GLY A 100 0.72 -7.78 2.13
C GLY A 100 -0.56 -8.47 2.61
N SER A 101 -0.51 -9.78 2.87
CA SER A 101 -1.67 -10.56 3.36
C SER A 101 -2.34 -9.96 4.60
N ALA A 102 -1.56 -9.49 5.59
CA ALA A 102 -2.11 -8.83 6.78
C ALA A 102 -2.74 -7.46 6.48
N GLY A 103 -2.10 -6.61 5.66
CA GLY A 103 -2.64 -5.31 5.29
C GLY A 103 -3.91 -5.42 4.43
N LEU A 104 -3.96 -6.39 3.51
CA LEU A 104 -5.14 -6.70 2.71
C LEU A 104 -6.28 -7.27 3.57
N ALA A 105 -5.98 -8.15 4.54
CA ALA A 105 -6.99 -8.67 5.46
C ALA A 105 -7.54 -7.56 6.39
N CYS A 106 -6.71 -6.61 6.82
CA CYS A 106 -7.15 -5.40 7.52
C CYS A 106 -8.05 -4.52 6.64
N ALA A 107 -7.66 -4.24 5.40
CA ALA A 107 -8.44 -3.44 4.46
C ALA A 107 -9.81 -4.08 4.13
N PHE A 108 -9.85 -5.41 4.02
CA PHE A 108 -11.07 -6.18 3.83
C PHE A 108 -12.00 -6.08 5.05
N GLU A 109 -11.46 -6.32 6.25
CA GLU A 109 -12.25 -6.31 7.47
C GLU A 109 -12.76 -4.90 7.81
N LEU A 110 -11.96 -3.85 7.60
CA LEU A 110 -12.42 -2.45 7.70
C LEU A 110 -13.57 -2.16 6.72
N GLY A 111 -13.50 -2.63 5.48
CA GLY A 111 -14.60 -2.50 4.51
C GLY A 111 -15.88 -3.22 4.94
N ARG A 112 -15.77 -4.28 5.76
CA ARG A 112 -16.89 -5.05 6.30
C ARG A 112 -17.49 -4.43 7.57
N ILE A 113 -16.65 -4.02 8.53
CA ILE A 113 -17.10 -3.55 9.85
C ILE A 113 -17.30 -2.04 9.92
N ALA A 114 -16.60 -1.28 9.08
CA ALA A 114 -16.57 0.18 9.11
C ALA A 114 -16.53 0.81 7.69
N PRO A 115 -17.49 0.49 6.79
CA PRO A 115 -17.54 1.01 5.42
C PRO A 115 -17.70 2.54 5.31
N HIS A 116 -17.91 3.22 6.43
CA HIS A 116 -18.00 4.68 6.52
C HIS A 116 -16.64 5.36 6.73
N LEU A 117 -15.57 4.61 7.02
CA LEU A 117 -14.21 5.14 7.25
C LEU A 117 -13.42 5.22 5.95
N LYS A 118 -12.72 6.33 5.74
CA LYS A 118 -11.83 6.54 4.59
C LYS A 118 -10.49 5.81 4.79
N VAL A 119 -10.20 4.79 4.00
CA VAL A 119 -9.03 3.91 4.14
C VAL A 119 -8.05 4.10 2.97
N ALA A 120 -6.92 4.75 3.23
CA ALA A 120 -5.78 4.74 2.29
C ALA A 120 -4.94 3.48 2.51
N LEU A 121 -4.67 2.72 1.45
CA LEU A 121 -3.80 1.55 1.46
C LEU A 121 -2.53 1.86 0.66
N MET A 122 -1.41 2.07 1.35
CA MET A 122 -0.12 2.41 0.76
C MET A 122 0.68 1.14 0.44
N GLU A 123 1.25 1.04 -0.76
CA GLU A 123 2.12 -0.07 -1.15
C GLU A 123 3.29 0.44 -1.98
N GLN A 124 4.52 0.10 -1.59
CA GLN A 124 5.74 0.54 -2.27
C GLN A 124 6.01 -0.22 -3.58
N SER A 125 5.51 -1.45 -3.68
CA SER A 125 5.56 -2.26 -4.90
C SER A 125 4.59 -1.72 -5.95
N VAL A 126 4.88 -1.95 -7.23
CA VAL A 126 3.87 -1.77 -8.30
C VAL A 126 2.75 -2.82 -8.14
N ALA A 127 3.11 -4.05 -7.77
CA ALA A 127 2.17 -5.14 -7.51
C ALA A 127 1.94 -5.33 -6.00
N PRO A 128 0.72 -5.08 -5.47
CA PRO A 128 0.35 -5.45 -4.09
C PRO A 128 0.32 -6.98 -3.90
N GLY A 129 0.10 -7.43 -2.66
CA GLY A 129 0.10 -8.84 -2.23
C GLY A 129 1.33 -9.22 -1.38
N GLY A 130 2.43 -8.47 -1.49
CA GLY A 130 3.67 -8.73 -0.75
C GLY A 130 4.18 -10.15 -0.96
N GLY A 131 4.58 -10.83 0.12
CA GLY A 131 5.04 -12.23 0.07
C GLY A 131 3.95 -13.28 -0.23
N ALA A 132 2.67 -12.91 -0.25
CA ALA A 132 1.55 -13.87 -0.34
C ALA A 132 1.23 -14.35 -1.78
N TRP A 133 2.15 -14.19 -2.73
CA TRP A 133 2.03 -14.74 -4.08
C TRP A 133 2.52 -16.19 -4.19
N LEU A 134 3.31 -16.66 -3.22
CA LEU A 134 3.95 -17.98 -3.18
C LEU A 134 3.80 -18.61 -1.79
N GLY A 135 4.03 -19.91 -1.70
CA GLY A 135 4.33 -20.62 -0.46
C GLY A 135 5.83 -20.60 -0.14
N GLY A 136 6.31 -21.62 0.58
CA GLY A 136 7.74 -21.79 0.85
C GLY A 136 8.55 -22.13 -0.39
N GLN A 137 9.81 -21.66 -0.46
CA GLN A 137 10.81 -22.07 -1.47
C GLN A 137 10.34 -21.98 -2.94
N LEU A 138 9.56 -20.93 -3.27
CA LEU A 138 8.95 -20.70 -4.59
C LEU A 138 7.87 -21.72 -5.02
N PHE A 139 7.43 -22.62 -4.13
CA PHE A 139 6.28 -23.50 -4.39
C PHE A 139 4.95 -22.73 -4.33
N SER A 140 3.90 -23.26 -4.97
CA SER A 140 2.63 -22.55 -5.13
C SER A 140 1.70 -22.59 -3.92
N ALA A 141 1.61 -23.72 -3.22
CA ALA A 141 0.56 -24.01 -2.23
C ALA A 141 0.66 -23.11 -0.98
N MET A 142 -0.49 -22.74 -0.43
CA MET A 142 -0.60 -21.88 0.76
C MET A 142 -1.30 -22.62 1.89
N VAL A 143 -0.54 -22.91 2.95
CA VAL A 143 -1.02 -23.55 4.17
C VAL A 143 -1.66 -22.52 5.10
N VAL A 144 -2.85 -22.84 5.61
CA VAL A 144 -3.62 -22.02 6.56
C VAL A 144 -4.09 -22.91 7.71
N ARG A 145 -3.54 -22.73 8.92
CA ARG A 145 -4.00 -23.45 10.12
C ARG A 145 -5.39 -22.99 10.55
N LYS A 146 -6.23 -23.92 11.01
CA LYS A 146 -7.57 -23.61 11.54
C LYS A 146 -7.45 -22.84 12.88
N PRO A 147 -8.37 -21.93 13.21
CA PRO A 147 -9.65 -21.65 12.53
C PRO A 147 -9.58 -20.70 11.31
N ALA A 148 -8.41 -20.23 10.88
CA ALA A 148 -8.30 -19.20 9.82
C ALA A 148 -8.88 -19.59 8.44
N HIS A 149 -9.30 -20.84 8.25
CA HIS A 149 -10.12 -21.28 7.10
C HIS A 149 -11.47 -20.55 6.97
N GLU A 150 -12.04 -20.02 8.07
CA GLU A 150 -13.33 -19.30 8.06
C GLU A 150 -13.30 -18.05 7.16
N MET A 151 -12.11 -17.46 6.95
CA MET A 151 -11.91 -16.37 5.99
C MET A 151 -11.91 -16.86 4.54
N LEU A 152 -11.45 -18.08 4.29
CA LEU A 152 -11.49 -18.68 2.95
C LEU A 152 -12.95 -18.96 2.55
N ASP A 153 -13.76 -19.45 3.49
CA ASP A 153 -15.22 -19.59 3.32
C ASP A 153 -15.88 -18.23 3.02
N ALA A 154 -15.57 -17.20 3.81
CA ALA A 154 -16.09 -15.84 3.63
C ALA A 154 -15.68 -15.19 2.29
N LEU A 155 -14.53 -15.58 1.72
CA LEU A 155 -14.05 -15.16 0.39
C LEU A 155 -14.44 -16.12 -0.74
N GLN A 156 -15.09 -17.25 -0.45
CA GLN A 156 -15.38 -18.34 -1.39
C GLN A 156 -14.11 -18.89 -2.09
N VAL A 157 -12.97 -18.90 -1.38
CA VAL A 157 -11.69 -19.44 -1.86
C VAL A 157 -11.63 -20.94 -1.56
N PRO A 158 -11.62 -21.83 -2.58
CA PRO A 158 -11.57 -23.27 -2.34
C PRO A 158 -10.21 -23.71 -1.79
N TYR A 159 -10.27 -24.68 -0.88
CA TYR A 159 -9.13 -25.31 -0.22
C TYR A 159 -9.34 -26.82 -0.08
N GLU A 160 -8.24 -27.55 0.13
CA GLU A 160 -8.21 -28.95 0.53
C GLU A 160 -8.08 -29.01 2.07
N ASP A 161 -8.85 -29.87 2.76
CA ASP A 161 -8.91 -29.93 4.22
C ASP A 161 -8.08 -31.10 4.78
N GLU A 162 -7.05 -30.78 5.55
CA GLU A 162 -6.07 -31.69 6.14
C GLU A 162 -6.22 -31.76 7.67
N GLY A 163 -7.46 -31.60 8.17
CA GLY A 163 -7.82 -31.76 9.58
C GLY A 163 -7.52 -30.53 10.42
N HIS A 164 -6.25 -30.33 10.81
CA HIS A 164 -5.81 -29.19 11.65
C HIS A 164 -5.47 -27.92 10.83
N TYR A 165 -5.29 -28.08 9.53
CA TYR A 165 -4.99 -27.01 8.57
C TYR A 165 -5.73 -27.28 7.26
N VAL A 166 -5.72 -26.27 6.39
CA VAL A 166 -6.24 -26.37 5.03
C VAL A 166 -5.20 -25.84 4.05
N VAL A 167 -5.29 -26.28 2.80
CA VAL A 167 -4.34 -25.92 1.73
C VAL A 167 -5.09 -25.22 0.60
N VAL A 168 -4.79 -23.94 0.37
CA VAL A 168 -5.21 -23.26 -0.85
C VAL A 168 -4.24 -23.64 -1.96
N ARG A 169 -4.75 -24.24 -3.04
CA ARG A 169 -3.97 -24.79 -4.18
C ARG A 169 -2.86 -23.89 -4.72
N HIS A 170 -3.05 -22.57 -4.62
CA HIS A 170 -1.99 -21.59 -4.89
C HIS A 170 -2.22 -20.33 -4.04
N ALA A 171 -1.18 -19.84 -3.37
CA ALA A 171 -1.14 -18.55 -2.66
C ALA A 171 -1.76 -17.38 -3.45
N ALA A 172 -1.45 -17.30 -4.75
CA ALA A 172 -2.01 -16.31 -5.68
C ALA A 172 -3.55 -16.31 -5.75
N LEU A 173 -4.23 -17.45 -5.51
CA LEU A 173 -5.69 -17.54 -5.53
C LEU A 173 -6.31 -16.76 -4.37
N LEU A 174 -5.80 -16.96 -3.15
CA LEU A 174 -6.27 -16.19 -1.98
C LEU A 174 -5.94 -14.71 -2.16
N THR A 175 -4.70 -14.39 -2.49
CA THR A 175 -4.22 -13.00 -2.57
C THR A 175 -4.95 -12.19 -3.64
N SER A 176 -5.20 -12.76 -4.82
CA SER A 176 -5.98 -12.08 -5.87
C SER A 176 -7.47 -11.97 -5.52
N THR A 177 -8.07 -12.98 -4.87
CA THR A 177 -9.48 -12.95 -4.46
C THR A 177 -9.71 -11.92 -3.36
N LEU A 178 -8.92 -11.96 -2.28
CA LEU A 178 -8.93 -10.99 -1.20
C LEU A 178 -8.76 -9.57 -1.73
N MET A 179 -7.76 -9.34 -2.58
CA MET A 179 -7.52 -8.04 -3.22
C MET A 179 -8.70 -7.60 -4.11
N SER A 180 -9.34 -8.53 -4.82
CA SER A 180 -10.56 -8.24 -5.60
C SER A 180 -11.73 -7.80 -4.72
N HIS A 181 -11.85 -8.30 -3.49
CA HIS A 181 -12.85 -7.83 -2.53
C HIS A 181 -12.45 -6.46 -1.95
N VAL A 182 -11.20 -6.28 -1.53
CA VAL A 182 -10.68 -5.00 -1.01
C VAL A 182 -10.90 -3.85 -2.00
N LEU A 183 -10.55 -4.04 -3.28
CA LEU A 183 -10.62 -2.99 -4.31
C LEU A 183 -12.04 -2.73 -4.86
N LYS A 184 -13.06 -3.47 -4.41
CA LYS A 184 -14.48 -3.17 -4.68
C LYS A 184 -15.10 -2.25 -3.62
N ASN A 185 -14.48 -2.10 -2.46
CA ASN A 185 -14.99 -1.29 -1.36
C ASN A 185 -14.79 0.21 -1.69
N PRO A 186 -15.87 1.02 -1.82
CA PRO A 186 -15.78 2.40 -2.31
C PRO A 186 -15.05 3.36 -1.34
N ASN A 187 -14.83 2.92 -0.11
CA ASN A 187 -14.11 3.67 0.93
C ASN A 187 -12.61 3.32 1.02
N VAL A 188 -12.11 2.36 0.21
CA VAL A 188 -10.71 1.93 0.19
C VAL A 188 -10.02 2.43 -1.09
N LYS A 189 -8.89 3.13 -0.93
CA LYS A 189 -8.04 3.58 -2.04
C LYS A 189 -6.64 2.97 -1.94
N LEU A 190 -6.27 2.16 -2.93
CA LEU A 190 -4.89 1.70 -3.11
C LEU A 190 -4.02 2.79 -3.76
N PHE A 191 -2.93 3.14 -3.09
CA PHE A 191 -1.80 3.91 -3.60
C PHE A 191 -0.58 2.99 -3.70
N ASN A 192 -0.53 2.19 -4.76
CA ASN A 192 0.63 1.37 -5.12
C ASN A 192 1.75 2.21 -5.77
N ALA A 193 2.96 1.63 -5.87
CA ALA A 193 4.20 2.34 -6.22
C ALA A 193 4.50 3.59 -5.35
N THR A 194 3.94 3.62 -4.13
CA THR A 194 4.04 4.74 -3.19
C THR A 194 4.58 4.23 -1.85
N ALA A 195 5.81 4.63 -1.50
CA ALA A 195 6.43 4.27 -0.24
C ALA A 195 6.01 5.23 0.88
N VAL A 196 6.01 4.72 2.11
CA VAL A 196 6.02 5.54 3.33
C VAL A 196 7.47 5.66 3.79
N GLU A 197 7.99 6.88 3.88
CA GLU A 197 9.38 7.17 4.24
C GLU A 197 9.54 7.57 5.72
N ASP A 198 8.50 8.19 6.29
CA ASP A 198 8.47 8.67 7.67
C ASP A 198 7.01 8.70 8.21
N LEU A 199 6.84 8.98 9.50
CA LEU A 199 5.57 9.09 10.19
C LEU A 199 5.30 10.56 10.56
N ILE A 200 4.05 11.01 10.37
CA ILE A 200 3.63 12.30 10.92
C ILE A 200 3.40 12.11 12.42
N VAL A 201 4.28 12.66 13.25
CA VAL A 201 4.15 12.62 14.71
C VAL A 201 3.84 14.01 15.24
N LYS A 202 2.80 14.11 16.06
CA LYS A 202 2.34 15.36 16.70
C LYS A 202 2.35 15.19 18.22
N PRO A 203 2.54 16.27 19.02
CA PRO A 203 2.18 16.25 20.43
C PRO A 203 0.70 15.90 20.61
N ASP A 204 0.34 15.24 21.71
CA ASP A 204 -1.05 14.97 22.07
C ASP A 204 -1.33 15.34 23.53
N PRO A 205 -2.09 16.41 23.81
CA PRO A 205 -2.43 16.82 25.17
C PRO A 205 -3.17 15.74 25.97
N ALA A 206 -3.93 14.85 25.32
CA ALA A 206 -4.66 13.78 26.00
C ALA A 206 -3.74 12.67 26.57
N LEU A 207 -2.46 12.66 26.18
CA LEU A 207 -1.43 11.76 26.70
C LEU A 207 -0.57 12.42 27.80
N GLY A 208 -0.87 13.66 28.20
CA GLY A 208 -0.12 14.40 29.21
C GLY A 208 1.21 15.02 28.71
N PRO A 209 2.00 15.62 29.62
CA PRO A 209 3.20 16.37 29.26
C PRO A 209 4.25 15.52 28.51
N GLY A 210 4.64 15.96 27.32
CA GLY A 210 5.57 15.22 26.45
C GLY A 210 4.95 14.08 25.65
N GLY A 211 3.64 13.82 25.82
CA GLY A 211 2.88 12.85 25.05
C GLY A 211 2.91 13.13 23.54
N ARG A 212 3.10 12.08 22.74
CA ARG A 212 3.17 12.15 21.26
C ARG A 212 2.36 11.02 20.65
N ARG A 213 1.68 11.31 19.54
CA ARG A 213 0.90 10.35 18.75
C ARG A 213 1.41 10.30 17.31
N VAL A 214 1.16 9.17 16.64
CA VAL A 214 1.18 9.11 15.18
C VAL A 214 -0.15 9.66 14.64
N ALA A 215 -0.06 10.49 13.61
CA ALA A 215 -1.16 11.26 13.04
C ALA A 215 -1.13 11.28 11.50
N GLY A 216 -0.46 10.31 10.88
CA GLY A 216 -0.30 10.26 9.43
C GLY A 216 1.03 9.66 8.98
N VAL A 217 1.26 9.71 7.67
CA VAL A 217 2.44 9.18 7.00
C VAL A 217 3.06 10.20 6.06
N VAL A 218 4.38 10.12 5.90
CA VAL A 218 5.16 10.87 4.91
C VAL A 218 5.42 9.93 3.74
N THR A 219 5.06 10.36 2.54
CA THR A 219 4.86 9.49 1.37
C THR A 219 5.65 9.96 0.15
N ASN A 220 6.09 9.03 -0.69
CA ASN A 220 6.80 9.38 -1.91
C ASN A 220 6.65 8.27 -2.95
N TRP A 221 6.95 8.56 -4.22
CA TRP A 221 7.07 7.51 -5.23
C TRP A 221 8.21 6.57 -4.82
N SER A 222 8.00 5.26 -4.86
CA SER A 222 8.96 4.31 -4.26
C SER A 222 10.33 4.30 -4.95
N LEU A 223 10.39 4.71 -6.22
CA LEU A 223 11.65 4.94 -6.94
C LEU A 223 12.36 6.23 -6.50
N VAL A 224 11.63 7.26 -6.06
CA VAL A 224 12.20 8.48 -5.47
C VAL A 224 12.80 8.18 -4.10
N ALA A 225 12.06 7.44 -3.26
CA ALA A 225 12.52 6.96 -1.95
C ALA A 225 13.83 6.13 -2.05
N GLN A 226 13.97 5.33 -3.11
CA GLN A 226 15.19 4.57 -3.41
C GLN A 226 16.32 5.40 -4.06
N ALA A 227 16.04 6.62 -4.51
CA ALA A 227 16.95 7.44 -5.32
C ALA A 227 17.48 8.72 -4.64
N HIS A 228 17.11 9.00 -3.38
CA HIS A 228 17.60 10.18 -2.62
C HIS A 228 19.13 10.35 -2.60
N GLY A 229 19.90 9.27 -2.78
CA GLY A 229 21.36 9.31 -2.89
C GLY A 229 21.94 9.53 -4.29
N THR A 230 21.10 9.67 -5.33
CA THR A 230 21.55 9.72 -6.75
C THR A 230 21.05 10.95 -7.53
N GLN A 231 20.22 11.79 -6.93
CA GLN A 231 19.64 13.00 -7.52
C GLN A 231 19.77 14.19 -6.57
N SER A 232 19.30 15.37 -6.98
CA SER A 232 19.00 16.44 -6.01
C SER A 232 17.81 16.03 -5.11
N CYS A 233 17.68 16.63 -3.93
CA CYS A 233 16.60 16.32 -2.99
C CYS A 233 15.21 16.44 -3.65
N MET A 234 14.35 15.45 -3.38
CA MET A 234 12.98 15.36 -3.87
C MET A 234 12.06 15.20 -2.67
N ASP A 235 11.58 16.33 -2.15
CA ASP A 235 10.79 16.36 -0.92
C ASP A 235 9.54 15.46 -1.00
N PRO A 236 9.20 14.73 0.07
CA PRO A 236 8.04 13.85 0.10
C PRO A 236 6.72 14.62 0.24
N ASN A 237 5.62 13.95 -0.08
CA ASN A 237 4.26 14.40 0.20
C ASN A 237 3.75 13.85 1.55
N VAL A 238 2.56 14.25 2.00
CA VAL A 238 1.98 13.86 3.30
C VAL A 238 0.53 13.36 3.17
N ILE A 239 0.14 12.46 4.08
CA ILE A 239 -1.26 12.08 4.34
C ILE A 239 -1.47 12.10 5.85
N GLU A 240 -2.40 12.92 6.35
CA GLU A 240 -2.80 12.90 7.76
C GLU A 240 -3.78 11.75 8.03
N ALA A 241 -3.71 11.16 9.23
CA ALA A 241 -4.44 9.95 9.60
C ALA A 241 -5.06 10.00 11.00
N GLY A 242 -6.31 9.52 11.09
CA GLY A 242 -6.94 9.14 12.35
C GLY A 242 -6.14 8.04 13.06
N VAL A 243 -5.85 6.93 12.36
CA VAL A 243 -4.98 5.84 12.82
C VAL A 243 -4.11 5.33 11.66
N VAL A 244 -2.86 4.97 11.93
CA VAL A 244 -1.99 4.25 10.99
C VAL A 244 -1.96 2.77 11.37
N VAL A 245 -2.12 1.86 10.40
CA VAL A 245 -1.92 0.42 10.55
C VAL A 245 -0.67 0.01 9.79
N SER A 246 0.38 -0.38 10.51
CA SER A 246 1.67 -0.79 9.94
C SER A 246 1.69 -2.31 9.72
N ALA A 247 1.80 -2.71 8.45
CA ALA A 247 1.77 -4.09 7.96
C ALA A 247 2.98 -4.38 7.05
N CYS A 248 4.13 -3.74 7.28
CA CYS A 248 5.28 -3.73 6.38
C CYS A 248 6.03 -5.07 6.25
N GLY A 249 5.60 -6.11 6.98
CA GLY A 249 6.33 -7.38 7.10
C GLY A 249 7.70 -7.23 7.77
N HIS A 250 8.57 -8.23 7.60
CA HIS A 250 9.97 -8.19 8.09
C HIS A 250 11.01 -8.00 6.96
N ASP A 251 10.72 -8.45 5.74
CA ASP A 251 11.69 -8.60 4.64
C ASP A 251 11.92 -7.36 3.78
N GLY A 252 13.11 -7.31 3.16
CA GLY A 252 13.47 -6.33 2.14
C GLY A 252 13.81 -4.93 2.70
N PRO A 253 14.13 -3.96 1.82
CA PRO A 253 14.56 -2.63 2.22
C PRO A 253 13.48 -1.83 2.97
N PHE A 254 12.19 -2.12 2.73
CA PHE A 254 11.05 -1.50 3.40
C PHE A 254 10.43 -2.38 4.51
N GLY A 255 10.99 -3.57 4.78
CA GLY A 255 10.50 -4.44 5.84
C GLY A 255 10.55 -3.75 7.20
N ALA A 256 9.47 -3.86 7.99
CA ALA A 256 9.32 -3.27 9.31
C ALA A 256 9.65 -1.75 9.40
N THR A 257 9.31 -0.99 8.36
CA THR A 257 9.57 0.46 8.28
C THR A 257 8.96 1.23 9.46
N GLY A 258 7.75 0.88 9.88
CA GLY A 258 7.07 1.51 11.01
C GLY A 258 7.82 1.29 12.32
N VAL A 259 8.12 0.03 12.66
CA VAL A 259 8.92 -0.34 13.85
C VAL A 259 10.28 0.35 13.85
N LYS A 260 11.01 0.24 12.74
CA LYS A 260 12.35 0.83 12.57
C LYS A 260 12.31 2.37 12.70
N ARG A 261 11.20 3.02 12.31
CA ARG A 261 11.05 4.48 12.48
C ARG A 261 10.63 4.87 13.90
N LEU A 262 9.70 4.16 14.54
CA LEU A 262 9.34 4.37 15.95
C LEU A 262 10.55 4.26 16.88
N ALA A 263 11.45 3.30 16.62
CA ALA A 263 12.69 3.15 17.36
C ALA A 263 13.60 4.39 17.23
N ARG A 264 13.82 4.85 15.98
CA ARG A 264 14.58 6.08 15.69
C ARG A 264 13.95 7.37 16.23
N LEU A 265 12.67 7.33 16.64
CA LEU A 265 11.93 8.46 17.23
C LEU A 265 11.84 8.37 18.77
N GLY A 266 12.38 7.32 19.39
CA GLY A 266 12.25 7.04 20.81
C GLY A 266 10.79 6.85 21.24
N MET A 267 10.02 6.08 20.47
CA MET A 267 8.59 5.85 20.70
C MET A 267 8.23 4.39 20.95
N VAL A 268 9.10 3.41 20.66
CA VAL A 268 8.84 2.00 20.97
C VAL A 268 8.76 1.81 22.50
N PRO A 269 7.71 1.18 23.05
CA PRO A 269 7.62 0.84 24.47
C PRO A 269 8.81 -0.03 24.89
N GLY A 270 9.49 0.33 26.00
CA GLY A 270 10.73 -0.30 26.44
C GLY A 270 12.01 0.23 25.76
N GLY A 271 11.89 0.98 24.66
CA GLY A 271 12.99 1.70 24.00
C GLY A 271 13.84 0.89 23.03
N GLU A 272 13.78 -0.44 23.08
CA GLU A 272 14.53 -1.36 22.21
C GLU A 272 13.61 -2.08 21.22
N VAL A 273 14.20 -2.57 20.12
CA VAL A 273 13.53 -3.46 19.15
C VAL A 273 14.32 -4.77 19.14
N PRO A 274 13.79 -5.87 19.71
CA PRO A 274 14.54 -7.12 19.87
C PRO A 274 14.82 -7.82 18.54
N GLY A 275 14.00 -7.57 17.52
CA GLY A 275 14.07 -8.23 16.21
C GLY A 275 13.33 -9.56 16.17
N MET A 276 12.93 -9.98 14.97
CA MET A 276 12.19 -11.23 14.75
C MET A 276 12.99 -12.47 15.22
N GLY A 277 12.33 -13.34 15.98
CA GLY A 277 12.93 -14.58 16.51
C GLY A 277 13.13 -15.70 15.48
N ALA A 278 13.64 -16.83 15.98
CA ALA A 278 13.80 -18.07 15.20
C ALA A 278 12.44 -18.64 14.72
N LEU A 279 12.47 -19.68 13.88
CA LEU A 279 11.24 -20.30 13.36
C LEU A 279 10.64 -21.27 14.38
N ASP A 280 9.41 -20.98 14.80
CA ASP A 280 8.53 -21.85 15.58
C ASP A 280 7.08 -21.54 15.17
N MET A 281 6.45 -22.42 14.39
CA MET A 281 5.08 -22.20 13.90
C MET A 281 4.04 -22.20 15.02
N GLU A 282 4.24 -22.97 16.08
CA GLU A 282 3.24 -23.14 17.13
C GLU A 282 3.18 -21.90 18.01
N ALA A 283 4.34 -21.41 18.47
CA ALA A 283 4.45 -20.17 19.24
C ALA A 283 4.18 -18.91 18.39
N ALA A 284 4.70 -18.85 17.15
CA ALA A 284 4.61 -17.64 16.33
C ALA A 284 3.17 -17.24 15.98
N GLU A 285 2.37 -18.17 15.44
CA GLU A 285 1.06 -17.81 14.88
C GLU A 285 0.09 -17.33 15.97
N GLY A 286 0.12 -17.98 17.14
CA GLY A 286 -0.63 -17.54 18.32
C GLY A 286 -0.15 -16.19 18.84
N SER A 287 1.17 -15.97 18.97
CA SER A 287 1.73 -14.70 19.45
C SER A 287 1.33 -13.52 18.57
N ILE A 288 1.54 -13.62 17.25
CA ILE A 288 1.30 -12.50 16.33
C ILE A 288 -0.18 -12.09 16.32
N VAL A 289 -1.11 -13.04 16.33
CA VAL A 289 -2.54 -12.74 16.46
C VAL A 289 -2.84 -12.12 17.84
N ASN A 290 -2.37 -12.74 18.92
CA ASN A 290 -2.73 -12.32 20.28
C ASN A 290 -2.11 -10.98 20.72
N ASN A 291 -1.00 -10.57 20.10
CA ASN A 291 -0.30 -9.32 20.42
C ASN A 291 -0.61 -8.16 19.44
N THR A 292 -1.36 -8.40 18.35
CA THR A 292 -1.78 -7.35 17.40
C THR A 292 -2.54 -6.23 18.12
N ARG A 293 -2.01 -5.01 18.11
CA ARG A 293 -2.48 -3.91 18.97
C ARG A 293 -2.07 -2.53 18.46
N GLU A 294 -2.68 -1.49 19.02
CA GLU A 294 -2.10 -0.14 19.05
C GLU A 294 -0.83 -0.19 19.91
N VAL A 295 0.36 -0.10 19.29
CA VAL A 295 1.66 -0.21 19.98
C VAL A 295 2.14 1.15 20.48
N VAL A 296 1.79 2.23 19.76
CA VAL A 296 1.88 3.61 20.23
C VAL A 296 0.61 4.36 19.84
N PRO A 297 0.19 5.41 20.55
CA PRO A 297 -1.04 6.14 20.24
C PRO A 297 -1.11 6.60 18.78
N GLY A 298 -2.17 6.22 18.09
CA GLY A 298 -2.39 6.44 16.66
C GLY A 298 -1.71 5.44 15.72
N MET A 299 -1.06 4.37 16.21
CA MET A 299 -0.39 3.38 15.35
C MET A 299 -0.58 1.93 15.83
N VAL A 300 -1.32 1.16 15.02
CA VAL A 300 -1.54 -0.28 15.16
C VAL A 300 -0.48 -1.04 14.35
N LEU A 301 0.09 -2.11 14.91
CA LEU A 301 1.03 -2.99 14.20
C LEU A 301 0.40 -4.38 13.98
N THR A 302 0.63 -4.96 12.80
CA THR A 302 -0.01 -6.20 12.35
C THR A 302 0.90 -7.05 11.48
N GLY A 303 0.62 -8.36 11.42
CA GLY A 303 1.39 -9.33 10.68
C GLY A 303 2.83 -9.42 11.16
N MET A 304 3.76 -9.81 10.27
CA MET A 304 5.16 -10.05 10.65
C MET A 304 5.95 -8.80 11.07
N GLU A 305 5.48 -7.58 10.82
CA GLU A 305 6.13 -6.38 11.38
C GLU A 305 6.05 -6.38 12.92
N LEU A 306 5.01 -6.98 13.49
CA LEU A 306 4.85 -7.13 14.93
C LEU A 306 5.94 -8.05 15.55
N ALA A 307 6.45 -9.03 14.80
CA ALA A 307 7.49 -9.94 15.28
C ALA A 307 8.80 -9.21 15.64
N GLU A 308 9.12 -8.15 14.90
CA GLU A 308 10.34 -7.35 15.11
C GLU A 308 10.29 -6.56 16.43
N VAL A 309 9.13 -6.02 16.81
CA VAL A 309 8.97 -5.24 18.04
C VAL A 309 8.71 -6.11 19.28
N ASP A 310 8.02 -7.23 19.12
CA ASP A 310 7.68 -8.14 20.25
C ASP A 310 8.68 -9.28 20.46
N GLY A 311 9.71 -9.40 19.62
CA GLY A 311 10.72 -10.47 19.70
C GLY A 311 10.16 -11.87 19.41
N SER A 312 8.99 -11.93 18.77
CA SER A 312 8.25 -13.19 18.59
C SER A 312 8.93 -14.10 17.56
N PRO A 313 8.82 -15.43 17.71
CA PRO A 313 9.20 -16.37 16.67
C PRO A 313 8.48 -16.10 15.34
N ARG A 314 9.06 -16.57 14.23
CA ARG A 314 8.45 -16.53 12.89
C ARG A 314 7.80 -17.86 12.54
N MET A 315 6.73 -17.85 11.74
CA MET A 315 6.07 -19.07 11.29
C MET A 315 6.56 -19.58 9.93
N GLY A 316 7.17 -18.73 9.09
CA GLY A 316 7.58 -19.14 7.75
C GLY A 316 6.38 -19.37 6.81
N PRO A 317 6.29 -20.49 6.07
CA PRO A 317 5.34 -20.68 4.97
C PRO A 317 3.91 -21.09 5.39
N THR A 318 3.39 -20.55 6.49
CA THR A 318 1.97 -20.67 6.91
C THR A 318 1.37 -19.28 7.13
N PHE A 319 0.12 -19.09 6.70
CA PHE A 319 -0.45 -17.75 6.50
C PHE A 319 -1.64 -17.42 7.41
N GLY A 320 -2.09 -18.35 8.25
CA GLY A 320 -3.28 -18.17 9.11
C GLY A 320 -3.16 -16.96 10.03
N ALA A 321 -2.02 -16.81 10.70
CA ALA A 321 -1.75 -15.67 11.56
C ALA A 321 -1.73 -14.33 10.82
N MET A 322 -1.28 -14.26 9.56
CA MET A 322 -1.28 -13.01 8.81
C MET A 322 -2.72 -12.53 8.53
N ILE A 323 -3.60 -13.47 8.18
CA ILE A 323 -5.02 -13.21 7.90
C ILE A 323 -5.71 -12.70 9.18
N VAL A 324 -5.62 -13.46 10.27
CA VAL A 324 -6.34 -13.15 11.52
C VAL A 324 -5.73 -11.96 12.26
N SER A 325 -4.41 -11.75 12.19
CA SER A 325 -3.76 -10.52 12.65
C SER A 325 -4.26 -9.30 11.87
N GLY A 326 -4.33 -9.39 10.54
CA GLY A 326 -4.89 -8.33 9.70
C GLY A 326 -6.33 -7.98 10.07
N MET A 327 -7.20 -8.98 10.23
CA MET A 327 -8.57 -8.77 10.72
C MET A 327 -8.59 -8.07 12.07
N ARG A 328 -7.84 -8.58 13.06
CA ARG A 328 -7.77 -7.96 14.40
C ARG A 328 -7.26 -6.52 14.34
N ALA A 329 -6.33 -6.20 13.44
CA ALA A 329 -5.84 -4.84 13.27
C ALA A 329 -6.93 -3.85 12.82
N ALA A 330 -7.92 -4.29 12.04
CA ALA A 330 -9.08 -3.48 11.69
C ALA A 330 -9.90 -3.09 12.94
N HIS A 331 -10.20 -4.06 13.80
CA HIS A 331 -10.90 -3.81 15.08
C HIS A 331 -10.09 -2.91 16.01
N MET A 332 -8.77 -3.10 16.09
CA MET A 332 -7.89 -2.22 16.87
C MET A 332 -7.87 -0.78 16.32
N ALA A 333 -7.88 -0.61 15.00
CA ALA A 333 -7.89 0.71 14.36
C ALA A 333 -9.22 1.44 14.57
N VAL A 334 -10.37 0.75 14.45
CA VAL A 334 -11.69 1.31 14.79
C VAL A 334 -11.73 1.76 16.25
N ALA A 335 -11.35 0.88 17.19
CA ALA A 335 -11.38 1.21 18.62
C ALA A 335 -10.42 2.36 19.01
N ALA A 336 -9.26 2.48 18.34
CA ALA A 336 -8.33 3.60 18.54
C ALA A 336 -8.89 4.92 17.98
N LEU A 337 -9.56 4.87 16.82
CA LEU A 337 -10.21 6.02 16.20
C LEU A 337 -11.41 6.51 17.02
N GLU A 338 -12.23 5.59 17.54
CA GLU A 338 -13.34 5.90 18.45
C GLU A 338 -12.85 6.55 19.75
N ARG A 339 -11.79 6.01 20.37
CA ARG A 339 -11.13 6.65 21.52
C ARG A 339 -10.68 8.08 21.19
N ARG A 340 -10.00 8.30 20.05
CA ARG A 340 -9.54 9.64 19.64
C ARG A 340 -10.72 10.59 19.40
N ARG A 341 -11.80 10.14 18.75
CA ARG A 341 -13.01 10.93 18.51
C ARG A 341 -13.69 11.34 19.83
N ALA A 342 -13.83 10.41 20.78
CA ALA A 342 -14.38 10.69 22.11
C ALA A 342 -13.52 11.68 22.92
N LEU A 343 -12.20 11.50 22.94
CA LEU A 343 -11.28 12.43 23.60
C LEU A 343 -11.32 13.84 22.98
N SER A 344 -11.44 13.93 21.65
CA SER A 344 -11.55 15.22 20.94
C SER A 344 -12.87 15.93 21.24
N ALA A 345 -13.97 15.17 21.35
CA ALA A 345 -15.28 15.72 21.74
C ALA A 345 -15.25 16.27 23.18
N ALA A 346 -14.76 15.48 24.15
CA ALA A 346 -14.64 15.93 25.54
C ALA A 346 -13.73 17.16 25.70
N ALA A 347 -12.64 17.25 24.92
CA ALA A 347 -11.78 18.44 24.90
C ALA A 347 -12.48 19.68 24.31
N ALA A 348 -13.31 19.51 23.28
CA ALA A 348 -14.10 20.59 22.69
C ALA A 348 -15.24 21.05 23.63
N GLU A 349 -15.90 20.13 24.33
CA GLU A 349 -16.91 20.42 25.35
C GLU A 349 -16.28 21.17 26.55
N GLY A 350 -15.12 20.73 27.03
CA GLY A 350 -14.37 21.43 28.08
C GLY A 350 -13.98 22.86 27.68
N ALA A 351 -13.39 23.04 26.49
CA ALA A 351 -13.04 24.37 25.98
C ALA A 351 -14.27 25.27 25.74
N ALA A 352 -15.42 24.70 25.35
CA ALA A 352 -16.67 25.44 25.20
C ALA A 352 -17.27 25.87 26.55
N ALA A 353 -17.08 25.07 27.61
CA ALA A 353 -17.48 25.42 28.97
C ALA A 353 -16.55 26.50 29.57
N GLU A 354 -15.23 26.38 29.39
CA GLU A 354 -14.26 27.41 29.78
C GLU A 354 -14.50 28.75 29.06
N ALA A 355 -14.93 28.72 27.80
CA ALA A 355 -15.28 29.92 27.04
C ALA A 355 -16.65 30.54 27.39
N GLN A 356 -17.41 29.94 28.32
CA GLN A 356 -18.71 30.42 28.81
C GLN A 356 -18.67 30.88 30.28
N ALA A 357 -17.51 30.79 30.93
CA ALA A 357 -17.29 31.13 32.35
C ALA A 357 -16.62 32.50 32.55
#